data_AF-A0A3D2RKQ3-F1
#
_entry.id   AF-A0A3D2RKQ3-F1
#
_cell.length_a   1.000
_cell.length_b   1.000
_cell.length_c   1.000
_cell.angle_alpha   90.00
_cell.angle_beta   90.00
_cell.angle_gamma   90.00
#
_symmetry.space_group_name_H-M   'P 1'
#
loop_
_entity.id
_entity.type
_entity.pdbx_description
1 polymer ?
#
loop_
_entity_poly.entity_id
_entity_poly.type
_entity_poly.pdbx_seq_one_letter_code
_entity_poly.pdbx_strand_id
1 'polypeptide(L)'
;MGRCPHTPRISAWLDGELARTRSEALERHVPDCPMCQEERDSFKQISAMFDPIRRMAVPENSEEELLVPKLSPWIRPTLSVAALVLLWVGALLGLSSRLSEEGLQFEGYLEAALDSDVYEVTRMVEKDLSRDQVVGMVISNSH
;
A
#
# COMPACT_ATOMS: atom_id res chain seq x y z
N MET A 1 -18.62 7.33 -36.07
CA MET A 1 -17.44 6.47 -36.25
C MET A 1 -17.33 5.53 -35.06
N GLY A 2 -17.22 4.23 -35.29
CA GLY A 2 -17.07 3.25 -34.21
C GLY A 2 -15.65 3.24 -33.67
N ARG A 3 -15.50 3.17 -32.34
CA ARG A 3 -14.19 3.06 -31.68
C ARG A 3 -13.55 1.71 -32.01
N CYS A 4 -12.24 1.68 -32.30
CA CYS A 4 -11.54 0.42 -32.52
C CYS A 4 -11.36 -0.33 -31.18
N PRO A 5 -11.67 -1.64 -31.11
CA PRO A 5 -11.49 -2.42 -29.87
C PRO A 5 -10.01 -2.61 -29.49
N HIS A 6 -9.07 -2.38 -30.41
CA HIS A 6 -7.63 -2.52 -30.17
C HIS A 6 -6.99 -1.26 -29.57
N THR A 7 -7.63 -0.08 -29.69
CA THR A 7 -7.10 1.20 -29.21
C THR A 7 -6.64 1.16 -27.74
N PRO A 8 -7.40 0.59 -26.77
CA PRO A 8 -6.97 0.56 -25.37
C PRO A 8 -5.71 -0.26 -25.08
N ARG A 9 -5.22 -1.05 -26.05
CA ARG A 9 -4.05 -1.93 -25.91
C ARG A 9 -2.79 -1.33 -26.52
N ILE A 10 -2.86 -0.15 -27.13
CA ILE A 10 -1.74 0.47 -27.85
C ILE A 10 -0.61 0.86 -26.89
N SER A 11 -0.91 1.38 -25.69
CA SER A 11 0.12 1.69 -24.68
C SER A 11 0.87 0.43 -24.24
N ALA A 12 0.16 -0.58 -23.77
CA ALA A 12 0.75 -1.86 -23.35
C ALA A 12 1.55 -2.55 -24.46
N TRP A 13 1.17 -2.34 -25.73
CA TRP A 13 1.96 -2.81 -26.87
C TRP A 13 3.28 -2.05 -27.04
N LEU A 14 3.26 -0.72 -26.93
CA LEU A 14 4.46 0.13 -27.00
C LEU A 14 5.42 -0.15 -25.84
N ASP A 15 4.90 -0.46 -24.65
CA ASP A 15 5.68 -0.78 -23.46
C ASP A 15 6.16 -2.24 -23.42
N GLY A 16 5.75 -3.08 -24.38
CA GLY A 16 6.14 -4.49 -24.47
C GLY A 16 5.48 -5.41 -23.44
N GLU A 17 4.40 -4.96 -22.77
CA GLU A 17 3.71 -5.68 -21.71
C GLU A 17 2.69 -6.72 -22.21
N LEU A 18 2.43 -6.75 -23.52
CA LEU A 18 1.51 -7.71 -24.12
C LEU A 18 2.17 -9.08 -24.36
N ALA A 19 1.41 -10.14 -24.05
CA ALA A 19 1.77 -11.49 -24.48
C ALA A 19 2.00 -11.54 -26.00
N ARG A 20 3.00 -12.31 -26.43
CA ARG A 20 3.49 -12.37 -27.82
C ARG A 20 2.37 -12.48 -28.87
N THR A 21 1.41 -13.38 -28.68
CA THR A 21 0.29 -13.57 -29.62
C THR A 21 -0.59 -12.33 -29.79
N ARG A 22 -0.72 -11.51 -28.75
CA ARG A 22 -1.48 -10.23 -28.80
C ARG A 22 -0.64 -9.12 -29.42
N SER A 23 0.68 -9.09 -29.20
CA SER A 23 1.59 -8.17 -29.88
C SER A 23 1.58 -8.40 -31.39
N GLU A 24 1.74 -9.65 -31.83
CA GLU A 24 1.73 -10.04 -33.25
C GLU A 24 0.39 -9.71 -33.93
N ALA A 25 -0.72 -9.73 -33.18
CA ALA A 25 -2.03 -9.31 -33.69
C ALA A 25 -2.11 -7.79 -33.89
N LEU A 26 -1.55 -7.00 -32.97
CA LEU A 26 -1.49 -5.54 -33.05
C LEU A 26 -0.51 -5.07 -34.11
N GLU A 27 0.65 -5.70 -34.24
CA GLU A 27 1.65 -5.43 -35.30
C GLU A 27 1.03 -5.55 -36.70
N ARG A 28 0.13 -6.51 -36.90
CA ARG A 28 -0.63 -6.65 -38.16
C ARG A 28 -1.79 -5.67 -38.29
N HIS A 29 -2.41 -5.27 -37.19
CA HIS A 29 -3.61 -4.41 -37.21
C HIS A 29 -3.29 -2.92 -37.37
N VAL A 30 -2.28 -2.42 -36.66
CA VAL A 30 -1.95 -0.99 -36.59
C VAL A 30 -1.70 -0.36 -37.96
N PRO A 31 -0.97 -0.99 -38.91
CA PRO A 31 -0.75 -0.42 -40.24
C PRO A 31 -2.02 -0.13 -41.03
N ASP A 32 -3.10 -0.87 -40.76
CA ASP A 32 -4.37 -0.77 -41.52
C ASP A 32 -5.47 -0.02 -40.77
N CYS A 33 -5.24 0.39 -39.51
CA CYS A 33 -6.24 1.07 -38.68
C CYS A 33 -5.83 2.52 -38.37
N PRO A 34 -6.45 3.54 -39.01
CA PRO A 34 -6.13 4.95 -38.78
C PRO A 34 -6.25 5.39 -37.31
N MET A 35 -7.28 4.93 -36.60
CA MET A 35 -7.45 5.25 -35.17
C MET A 35 -6.31 4.69 -34.30
N CYS A 36 -5.81 3.49 -34.61
CA CYS A 36 -4.71 2.93 -33.84
C CYS A 36 -3.36 3.56 -34.20
N GLN A 37 -3.22 4.07 -35.44
CA GLN A 37 -2.05 4.87 -35.83
C GLN A 37 -2.03 6.20 -35.07
N GLU A 38 -3.16 6.91 -35.06
CA GLU A 38 -3.31 8.17 -34.33
C GLU A 38 -3.01 8.00 -32.83
N GLU A 39 -3.55 6.95 -32.21
CA GLU A 39 -3.29 6.64 -30.80
C GLU A 39 -1.80 6.34 -30.55
N ARG A 40 -1.18 5.51 -31.39
CA ARG A 40 0.25 5.18 -31.31
C ARG A 40 1.10 6.44 -31.42
N ASP A 41 0.78 7.31 -32.37
CA ASP A 41 1.54 8.51 -32.64
C ASP A 41 1.38 9.55 -31.52
N SER A 42 0.19 9.61 -30.91
CA SER A 42 -0.07 10.41 -29.70
C SER A 42 0.83 9.97 -28.53
N PHE A 43 0.94 8.66 -28.26
CA PHE A 43 1.84 8.14 -27.24
C PHE A 43 3.32 8.42 -27.55
N LYS A 44 3.74 8.26 -28.81
CA LYS A 44 5.12 8.59 -29.23
C LYS A 44 5.44 10.07 -29.05
N GLN A 45 4.50 10.95 -29.35
CA GLN A 45 4.67 12.39 -29.17
C GLN A 45 4.86 12.75 -27.69
N ILE A 46 4.03 12.19 -26.81
CA ILE A 46 4.17 12.38 -25.36
C ILE A 46 5.53 11.85 -24.89
N SER A 47 5.93 10.65 -25.31
CA SER A 47 7.24 10.08 -24.94
C SER A 47 8.41 10.96 -25.40
N ALA A 48 8.31 11.61 -26.56
CA ALA A 48 9.34 12.50 -27.07
C ALA A 48 9.48 13.77 -26.22
N MET A 49 8.40 14.26 -25.59
CA MET A 49 8.47 15.42 -24.69
C MET A 49 9.31 15.15 -23.44
N PHE A 50 9.37 13.89 -22.98
CA PHE A 50 10.17 13.47 -21.83
C PHE A 50 11.61 13.12 -22.19
N ASP A 51 11.96 13.05 -23.47
CA ASP A 51 13.30 12.68 -23.95
C ASP A 51 14.42 13.61 -23.41
N PRO A 52 14.24 14.95 -23.32
CA PRO A 52 15.25 15.82 -22.72
C PRO A 52 15.54 15.49 -21.25
N ILE A 53 14.51 15.11 -20.49
CA ILE A 53 14.66 14.71 -19.07
C ILE A 53 15.34 13.35 -18.99
N ARG A 54 14.99 12.40 -19.87
CA ARG A 54 15.65 11.09 -19.98
C ARG A 54 17.15 11.23 -20.26
N ARG A 55 17.56 12.21 -21.08
CA ARG A 55 18.98 12.45 -21.39
C ARG A 55 19.74 13.15 -20.27
N MET A 56 19.05 13.87 -19.38
CA MET A 56 19.66 14.47 -18.17
C MET A 56 19.81 13.41 -17.06
N ALA A 57 18.90 12.45 -17.01
CA ALA A 57 18.98 11.29 -16.14
C ALA A 57 19.80 10.18 -16.81
N VAL A 58 21.12 10.23 -16.66
CA VAL A 58 22.12 9.13 -16.73
C VAL A 58 23.43 9.69 -17.32
N PRO A 59 24.47 9.91 -16.51
CA PRO A 59 25.82 9.85 -17.03
C PRO A 59 26.08 8.43 -17.53
N GLU A 60 26.20 8.26 -18.85
CA GLU A 60 26.64 7.04 -19.54
C GLU A 60 28.17 6.87 -19.38
N ASN A 61 28.61 6.89 -18.13
CA ASN A 61 29.93 6.47 -17.69
C ASN A 61 29.83 5.93 -16.27
N SER A 62 28.79 5.14 -16.02
CA SER A 62 28.87 4.06 -15.06
C SER A 62 28.91 2.83 -15.91
N GLU A 63 30.12 2.32 -16.11
CA GLU A 63 30.34 0.90 -16.31
C GLU A 63 29.67 0.23 -15.10
N GLU A 64 28.35 0.00 -15.18
CA GLU A 64 27.66 -0.94 -14.31
C GLU A 64 28.15 -2.31 -14.74
N GLU A 65 29.43 -2.57 -14.45
CA GLU A 65 29.87 -3.83 -13.94
C GLU A 65 28.91 -4.12 -12.80
N LEU A 66 27.80 -4.78 -13.16
CA LEU A 66 26.81 -5.33 -12.26
C LEU A 66 27.63 -6.01 -11.18
N LEU A 67 27.77 -5.35 -10.03
CA LEU A 67 28.62 -5.81 -8.94
C LEU A 67 27.85 -6.97 -8.30
N VAL A 68 27.74 -8.08 -9.03
CA VAL A 68 27.59 -9.39 -8.43
C VAL A 68 28.76 -9.46 -7.46
N PRO A 69 28.52 -9.53 -6.14
CA PRO A 69 29.60 -9.63 -5.21
C PRO A 69 30.34 -10.91 -5.58
N LYS A 70 31.51 -10.75 -6.21
CA LYS A 70 32.43 -11.84 -6.49
C LYS A 70 33.02 -12.16 -5.14
N LEU A 71 32.30 -12.97 -4.37
CA LEU A 71 32.79 -13.54 -3.12
C LEU A 71 34.07 -14.29 -3.45
N SER A 72 35.19 -13.62 -3.24
CA SER A 72 36.51 -14.23 -3.25
C SER A 72 36.48 -15.39 -2.25
N PRO A 73 36.90 -16.60 -2.62
CA PRO A 73 36.89 -17.77 -1.75
C PRO A 73 37.89 -17.70 -0.58
N TRP A 74 38.51 -16.53 -0.35
CA TRP A 74 39.63 -16.36 0.59
C TRP A 74 39.43 -15.25 1.64
N ILE A 75 38.23 -14.69 1.76
CA ILE A 75 37.92 -13.82 2.90
C ILE A 75 37.42 -14.72 4.03
N ARG A 76 38.28 -14.92 5.04
CA ARG A 76 37.97 -15.67 6.26
C ARG A 76 36.63 -15.16 6.87
N PRO A 77 35.72 -16.07 7.29
CA PRO A 77 34.43 -15.69 7.85
C PRO A 77 34.61 -15.21 9.30
N THR A 78 35.07 -13.97 9.46
CA THR A 78 35.00 -13.25 10.74
C THR A 78 34.25 -11.94 10.59
N LEU A 79 33.33 -11.86 9.62
CA LEU A 79 32.28 -10.84 9.65
C LEU A 79 31.42 -11.13 10.87
N SER A 80 31.78 -10.36 11.89
CA SER A 80 31.42 -10.49 13.29
C SER A 80 29.92 -10.70 13.48
N VAL A 81 29.57 -11.74 14.23
CA VAL A 81 28.22 -11.99 14.75
C VAL A 81 27.61 -10.70 15.34
N ALA A 82 28.45 -9.81 15.89
CA ALA A 82 28.02 -8.52 16.40
C ALA A 82 27.32 -7.63 15.35
N ALA A 83 27.76 -7.63 14.09
CA ALA A 83 27.13 -6.84 13.03
C ALA A 83 25.73 -7.37 12.68
N LEU A 84 25.58 -8.70 12.63
CA LEU A 84 24.28 -9.35 12.42
C LEU A 84 23.34 -9.11 13.60
N VAL A 85 23.85 -9.19 14.83
CA VAL A 85 23.08 -8.90 16.05
C VAL A 85 22.62 -7.44 16.08
N LEU A 86 23.50 -6.49 15.74
CA LEU A 86 23.14 -5.07 15.71
C LEU A 86 22.06 -4.76 14.65
N LEU A 87 22.15 -5.37 13.47
CA LEU A 87 21.11 -5.24 12.45
C LEU A 87 19.78 -5.83 12.91
N TRP A 88 19.81 -7.01 13.55
CA TRP A 88 18.61 -7.66 14.09
C TRP A 88 17.95 -6.85 15.21
N VAL A 89 18.74 -6.31 16.14
CA VAL A 89 18.25 -5.47 17.25
C VAL A 89 17.68 -4.15 16.72
N GLY A 90 18.33 -3.51 15.74
CA GLY A 90 17.81 -2.31 15.09
C GLY A 90 16.47 -2.56 14.39
N ALA A 91 16.33 -3.69 13.69
CA ALA A 91 15.08 -4.07 13.05
C ALA A 91 13.97 -4.35 14.07
N LEU A 92 14.27 -5.03 15.18
CA LEU A 92 13.32 -5.29 16.27
C LEU A 92 12.84 -3.99 16.94
N LEU A 93 13.78 -3.08 17.27
CA LEU A 93 13.43 -1.80 17.88
C LEU A 93 12.56 -0.94 16.95
N GLY A 94 12.91 -0.86 15.66
CA GLY A 94 12.12 -0.13 14.66
C GLY A 94 10.73 -0.72 14.43
N LEU A 95 10.57 -2.05 14.51
CA LEU A 95 9.27 -2.69 14.39
C LEU A 95 8.41 -2.46 15.65
N SER A 96 9.02 -2.48 16.84
CA SER A 96 8.31 -2.22 18.10
C SER A 96 7.78 -0.79 18.21
N SER A 97 8.52 0.22 17.73
CA SER A 97 8.07 1.60 17.75
C SER A 97 6.89 1.83 16.81
N ARG A 98 6.92 1.22 15.61
CA ARG A 98 5.80 1.18 14.67
C ARG A 98 4.54 0.56 15.28
N LEU A 99 4.68 -0.54 16.02
CA LEU A 99 3.56 -1.20 16.70
C LEU A 99 3.02 -0.38 17.89
N SER A 100 3.89 0.40 18.56
CA SER A 100 3.47 1.29 19.64
C SER A 100 2.63 2.47 19.16
N GLU A 101 2.85 2.96 17.93
CA GLU A 101 2.00 4.02 17.35
C GLU A 101 0.57 3.53 17.06
N GLU A 102 0.40 2.25 16.72
CA GLU A 102 -0.93 1.65 16.51
C GLU A 102 -1.61 1.23 17.82
N GLY A 103 -0.83 0.87 18.86
CA GLY A 103 -1.35 0.49 20.18
C GLY A 103 -2.07 1.62 20.93
N LEU A 104 -1.64 2.88 20.74
CA LEU A 104 -2.24 4.05 21.38
C LEU A 104 -3.65 4.40 20.85
N GLN A 105 -4.04 3.89 19.67
CA GLN A 105 -5.40 4.07 19.15
C GLN A 105 -6.40 3.05 19.72
N PHE A 106 -5.92 1.89 20.18
CA PHE A 106 -6.80 0.83 20.67
C PHE A 106 -7.32 1.12 22.08
N GLU A 107 -6.49 1.71 22.94
CA GLU A 107 -6.87 2.07 24.32
C GLU A 107 -7.90 3.20 24.34
N GLY A 108 -7.74 4.20 23.48
CA GLY A 108 -8.74 5.27 23.30
C GLY A 108 -10.08 4.76 22.73
N TYR A 109 -10.06 3.74 21.88
CA TYR A 109 -11.29 3.10 21.39
C TYR A 109 -12.00 2.29 22.49
N LEU A 110 -11.24 1.58 23.34
CA LEU A 110 -11.77 0.84 24.48
C LEU A 110 -12.39 1.76 25.53
N GLU A 111 -11.73 2.86 25.90
CA GLU A 111 -12.29 3.84 26.83
C GLU A 111 -13.56 4.49 26.27
N ALA A 112 -13.59 4.85 24.99
CA ALA A 112 -14.78 5.42 24.34
C ALA A 112 -15.95 4.42 24.26
N ALA A 113 -15.68 3.14 24.01
CA ALA A 113 -16.70 2.10 23.97
C ALA A 113 -17.28 1.82 25.38
N LEU A 114 -16.41 1.74 26.39
CA LEU A 114 -16.80 1.54 27.78
C LEU A 114 -17.67 2.69 28.32
N ASP A 115 -17.34 3.94 27.98
CA ASP A 115 -18.10 5.11 28.45
C ASP A 115 -19.49 5.19 27.79
N SER A 116 -19.60 4.83 26.50
CA SER A 116 -20.88 4.74 25.80
C SER A 116 -21.80 3.68 26.41
N ASP A 117 -21.28 2.48 26.70
CA ASP A 117 -22.06 1.39 27.28
C ASP A 117 -22.49 1.68 28.73
N VAL A 118 -21.61 2.29 29.54
CA VAL A 118 -21.96 2.72 30.91
C VAL A 118 -23.03 3.81 30.89
N TYR A 119 -22.96 4.77 29.96
CA TYR A 119 -23.97 5.80 29.81
C TYR A 119 -25.33 5.22 29.41
N GLU A 120 -25.35 4.24 28.51
CA GLU A 120 -26.59 3.58 28.09
C GLU A 120 -27.22 2.76 29.23
N VAL A 121 -26.43 1.97 29.96
CA VAL A 121 -26.90 1.22 31.12
C VAL A 121 -27.44 2.15 32.21
N THR A 122 -26.74 3.24 32.51
CA THR A 122 -27.18 4.21 33.53
C THR A 122 -28.51 4.86 33.13
N ARG A 123 -28.68 5.18 31.84
CA ARG A 123 -29.92 5.74 31.30
C ARG A 123 -31.09 4.74 31.30
N MET A 124 -30.83 3.44 31.13
CA MET A 124 -31.84 2.40 31.28
C MET A 124 -32.27 2.25 32.74
N VAL A 125 -31.31 2.23 33.68
CA VAL A 125 -31.57 2.15 35.12
C VAL A 125 -32.39 3.35 35.62
N GLU A 126 -32.08 4.56 35.14
CA GLU A 126 -32.82 5.77 35.52
C GLU A 126 -34.26 5.81 34.97
N LYS A 127 -34.53 5.13 33.85
CA LYS A 127 -35.87 5.02 33.27
C LYS A 127 -36.73 3.96 33.97
N ASP A 128 -36.14 2.89 34.48
CA ASP A 128 -36.87 1.79 35.12
C ASP A 128 -37.11 2.01 36.62
N LEU A 129 -36.30 2.84 37.30
CA LEU A 129 -36.55 3.22 38.69
C LEU A 129 -37.53 4.39 38.78
N SER A 130 -38.82 4.10 38.57
CA SER A 130 -39.88 5.00 39.03
C SER A 130 -39.73 5.22 40.54
N ARG A 131 -39.70 6.48 40.96
CA ARG A 131 -39.49 6.93 42.35
C ARG A 131 -40.43 6.26 43.37
N ASP A 132 -41.57 5.74 42.89
CA ASP A 132 -42.57 5.06 43.71
C ASP A 132 -42.17 3.62 44.08
N GLN A 133 -41.35 2.94 43.26
CA GLN A 133 -40.92 1.56 43.50
C GLN A 133 -39.84 1.48 44.61
N VAL A 134 -38.97 2.50 44.69
CA VAL A 134 -37.92 2.58 45.72
C VAL A 134 -38.52 2.80 47.11
N VAL A 135 -39.59 3.59 47.21
CA VAL A 135 -40.28 3.84 48.48
C VAL A 135 -41.02 2.59 48.98
N GLY A 136 -41.62 1.81 48.09
CA GLY A 136 -42.26 0.53 48.44
C GLY A 136 -41.28 -0.51 49.00
N MET A 137 -40.05 -0.55 48.47
CA MET A 137 -39.02 -1.50 48.93
C MET A 137 -38.45 -1.14 50.31
N VAL A 138 -38.34 0.15 50.65
CA VAL A 138 -37.85 0.60 51.97
C VAL A 138 -38.88 0.33 53.07
N ILE A 139 -40.19 0.44 52.79
CA ILE A 139 -41.25 0.20 53.77
C ILE A 139 -41.44 -1.31 54.05
N SER A 140 -41.21 -2.17 53.05
CA SER A 140 -41.32 -3.64 53.22
C SER A 140 -40.20 -4.24 54.07
N ASN A 141 -39.07 -3.54 54.25
CA ASN A 141 -37.94 -4.04 55.02
C ASN A 141 -37.94 -3.54 56.49
N SER A 142 -38.92 -2.73 56.87
CA SER A 142 -39.04 -2.15 58.21
C SER A 142 -40.20 -2.73 59.04
N HIS A 143 -40.73 -3.90 58.68
CA HIS A 143 -41.74 -4.62 59.45
C HIS A 143 -41.39 -6.10 59.62
#